data_AF-A0AA37RP21-F1
#
_entry.id   AF-A0AA37RP21-F1
#
_cell.length_a   1.000
_cell.length_b   1.000
_cell.length_c   1.000
_cell.angle_alpha   90.00
_cell.angle_beta   90.00
_cell.angle_gamma   90.00
#
_symmetry.space_group_name_H-M   'P 1'
#
loop_
_entity.id
_entity.type
_entity.pdbx_description
1 polymer ?
#
loop_
_entity_poly.entity_id
_entity_poly.type
_entity_poly.pdbx_seq_one_letter_code
_entity_poly.pdbx_strand_id
1 'polypeptide(L)'
;MLSPTDADVPMHVGKLYRYPVKSMLGEAVDALFVDEQGVENDQRLALIAEATGRVASAKPARLWRALLTCRASVDAGCVTIRMPDGVAVTAGADELDARLSELLARQVI
;
A
#
# COMPACT_ATOMS: atom_id res chain seq x y z
N MET A 1 -31.41 -27.19 -22.37
CA MET A 1 -30.08 -26.91 -22.96
C MET A 1 -29.58 -25.65 -22.28
N LEU A 2 -28.75 -25.79 -21.25
CA LEU A 2 -28.15 -24.66 -20.54
C LEU A 2 -27.08 -24.09 -21.48
N SER A 3 -27.20 -22.83 -21.85
CA SER A 3 -26.14 -22.08 -22.52
C SER A 3 -24.88 -22.12 -21.66
N PRO A 4 -23.67 -22.20 -22.25
CA PRO A 4 -22.44 -22.13 -21.47
C PRO A 4 -22.48 -20.84 -20.66
N THR A 5 -22.53 -20.97 -19.35
CA THR A 5 -22.29 -19.86 -18.43
C THR A 5 -20.90 -19.33 -18.75
N ASP A 6 -20.66 -18.02 -18.60
CA ASP A 6 -19.34 -17.36 -18.79
C ASP A 6 -18.16 -17.98 -18.00
N ALA A 7 -18.39 -19.05 -17.24
CA ALA A 7 -17.45 -19.79 -16.41
C ALA A 7 -16.41 -20.63 -17.19
N ASP A 8 -16.62 -20.92 -18.48
CA ASP A 8 -15.72 -21.78 -19.28
C ASP A 8 -14.75 -21.01 -20.19
N VAL A 9 -14.68 -19.68 -20.09
CA VAL A 9 -13.66 -18.91 -20.80
C VAL A 9 -12.32 -19.05 -20.05
N PRO A 10 -11.26 -19.60 -20.67
CA PRO A 10 -9.97 -19.74 -19.99
C PRO A 10 -9.40 -18.36 -19.63
N MET A 11 -9.23 -18.12 -18.33
CA MET A 11 -8.65 -16.90 -17.78
C MET A 11 -7.19 -17.12 -17.40
N HIS A 12 -6.38 -16.06 -17.55
CA HIS A 12 -4.97 -16.05 -17.18
C HIS A 12 -4.67 -14.85 -16.28
N VAL A 13 -3.96 -15.09 -15.17
CA VAL A 13 -3.48 -14.04 -14.27
C VAL A 13 -2.27 -13.34 -14.92
N GLY A 14 -2.46 -12.12 -15.42
CA GLY A 14 -1.41 -11.39 -16.12
C GLY A 14 -0.26 -10.93 -15.23
N LYS A 15 -0.58 -10.36 -14.05
CA LYS A 15 0.38 -9.82 -13.09
C LYS A 15 -0.23 -9.83 -11.69
N LEU A 16 0.62 -9.89 -10.67
CA LEU A 16 0.25 -9.73 -9.28
C LEU A 16 0.91 -8.48 -8.70
N TYR A 17 0.18 -7.82 -7.81
CA TYR A 17 0.65 -6.64 -7.09
C TYR A 17 0.24 -6.73 -5.63
N ARG A 18 1.12 -6.31 -4.72
CA ARG A 18 0.84 -6.16 -3.28
C ARG A 18 0.93 -4.70 -2.90
N TYR A 19 0.04 -4.19 -2.05
CA TYR A 19 0.05 -2.80 -1.60
C TYR A 19 0.13 -2.72 -0.06
N PRO A 20 1.33 -2.83 0.55
CA PRO A 20 1.44 -3.00 2.00
C PRO A 20 0.98 -1.81 2.83
N VAL A 21 1.01 -0.60 2.26
CA VAL A 21 0.59 0.64 2.92
C VAL A 21 -0.54 1.29 2.13
N LYS A 22 -1.62 1.63 2.81
CA LYS A 22 -2.76 2.32 2.21
C LYS A 22 -2.33 3.62 1.52
N SER A 23 -2.82 3.82 0.29
CA SER A 23 -2.58 5.03 -0.52
C SER A 23 -1.15 5.22 -1.05
N MET A 24 -0.27 4.23 -0.88
CA MET A 24 1.07 4.21 -1.50
C MET A 24 1.10 3.30 -2.72
N LEU A 25 2.13 3.45 -3.56
CA LEU A 25 2.40 2.48 -4.62
C LEU A 25 2.86 1.17 -4.01
N GLY A 26 2.45 0.05 -4.60
CA GLY A 26 2.80 -1.29 -4.16
C GLY A 26 4.05 -1.86 -4.82
N GLU A 27 4.16 -3.17 -4.79
CA GLU A 27 5.22 -3.95 -5.45
C GLU A 27 4.60 -4.93 -6.44
N ALA A 28 5.34 -5.26 -7.51
CA ALA A 28 5.02 -6.39 -8.36
C ALA A 28 5.64 -7.65 -7.74
N VAL A 29 4.89 -8.75 -7.72
CA VAL A 29 5.31 -10.01 -7.10
C VAL A 29 4.99 -11.18 -8.02
N ASP A 30 5.74 -12.27 -7.88
CA ASP A 30 5.51 -13.48 -8.69
C ASP A 30 4.45 -14.41 -8.06
N ALA A 31 4.24 -14.30 -6.74
CA ALA A 31 3.27 -15.09 -6.00
C ALA A 31 2.69 -14.30 -4.82
N LEU A 32 1.45 -14.66 -4.44
CA LEU A 32 0.75 -14.15 -3.27
C LEU A 32 0.05 -15.31 -2.57
N PHE A 33 0.11 -15.32 -1.23
CA PHE A 33 -0.78 -16.15 -0.44
C PHE A 33 -2.13 -15.44 -0.28
N VAL A 34 -3.23 -16.18 -0.49
CA VAL A 34 -4.60 -15.65 -0.40
C VAL A 34 -5.43 -16.60 0.45
N ASP A 35 -6.11 -16.07 1.46
CA ASP A 35 -7.08 -16.77 2.30
C ASP A 35 -8.42 -16.01 2.35
N GLU A 36 -9.33 -16.40 3.24
CA GLU A 36 -10.63 -15.72 3.39
C GLU A 36 -10.54 -14.25 3.83
N GLN A 37 -9.39 -13.80 4.36
CA GLN A 37 -9.13 -12.43 4.78
C GLN A 37 -8.51 -11.59 3.65
N GLY A 38 -8.04 -12.23 2.58
CA GLY A 38 -7.50 -11.60 1.39
C GLY A 38 -6.04 -11.96 1.15
N VAL A 39 -5.29 -11.04 0.55
CA VAL A 39 -3.88 -11.22 0.21
C VAL A 39 -3.01 -10.96 1.44
N GLU A 40 -2.09 -11.88 1.72
CA GLU A 40 -1.11 -11.70 2.80
C GLU A 40 -0.29 -10.40 2.62
N ASN A 41 -0.23 -9.60 3.69
CA ASN A 41 0.42 -8.30 3.75
C ASN A 41 -0.18 -7.22 2.84
N ASP A 42 -1.38 -7.39 2.26
CA ASP A 42 -2.06 -6.31 1.55
C ASP A 42 -2.71 -5.31 2.53
N GLN A 43 -2.46 -4.02 2.32
CA GLN A 43 -2.92 -2.90 3.15
C GLN A 43 -2.70 -3.10 4.67
N ARG A 44 -1.61 -3.78 5.05
CA ARG A 44 -1.24 -4.06 6.45
C ARG A 44 -1.10 -2.80 7.30
N LEU A 45 -0.70 -1.68 6.69
CA LEU A 45 -0.49 -0.41 7.37
C LEU A 45 -1.29 0.72 6.72
N ALA A 46 -1.62 1.73 7.52
CA ALA A 46 -2.20 2.98 7.05
C ALA A 46 -1.76 4.13 7.95
N LEU A 47 -1.45 5.27 7.35
CA LEU A 47 -1.09 6.47 8.12
C LEU A 47 -2.33 7.07 8.79
N ILE A 48 -2.14 7.59 9.99
CA ILE A 48 -3.15 8.32 10.76
C ILE A 48 -2.75 9.79 10.84
N ALA A 49 -3.66 10.67 10.44
CA ALA A 49 -3.47 12.12 10.61
C ALA A 49 -3.74 12.50 12.06
N GLU A 50 -2.69 12.82 12.82
CA GLU A 50 -2.78 13.10 14.26
C GLU A 50 -3.85 14.13 14.62
N ALA A 51 -3.91 15.23 13.87
CA ALA A 51 -4.86 16.31 14.10
C ALA A 51 -6.34 15.88 14.08
N THR A 52 -6.66 14.72 13.49
CA THR A 52 -8.05 14.23 13.37
C THR A 52 -8.24 12.80 13.87
N GLY A 53 -7.17 12.05 14.12
CA GLY A 53 -7.21 10.61 14.39
C GLY A 53 -7.76 9.77 13.22
N ARG A 54 -7.84 10.33 12.01
CA ARG A 54 -8.41 9.66 10.83
C ARG A 54 -7.32 9.15 9.91
N VAL A 55 -7.62 8.03 9.25
CA VAL A 55 -6.76 7.46 8.22
C VAL A 55 -6.54 8.46 7.07
N ALA A 56 -5.26 8.69 6.74
CA ALA A 56 -4.82 9.43 5.56
C ALA A 56 -5.09 8.59 4.30
N SER A 57 -6.33 8.62 3.83
CA SER A 57 -6.72 7.98 2.57
C SER A 57 -6.55 8.95 1.39
N ALA A 58 -6.07 8.50 0.24
CA ALA A 58 -5.94 9.34 -0.96
C ALA A 58 -7.27 9.92 -1.52
N LYS A 59 -8.41 9.71 -0.85
CA LYS A 59 -9.73 10.26 -1.25
C LYS A 59 -9.73 11.79 -1.27
N PRO A 60 -9.33 12.52 -0.20
CA PRO A 60 -8.97 13.92 -0.31
C PRO A 60 -7.63 14.10 -1.03
N ALA A 61 -7.60 13.95 -2.35
CA ALA A 61 -6.35 14.00 -3.13
C ALA A 61 -5.51 15.26 -2.86
N ARG A 62 -6.13 16.41 -2.62
CA ARG A 62 -5.42 17.64 -2.23
C ARG A 62 -4.52 17.47 -1.00
N LEU A 63 -4.95 16.66 -0.03
CA LEU A 63 -4.22 16.45 1.22
C LEU A 63 -3.21 15.30 1.12
N TRP A 64 -3.54 14.24 0.39
CA TRP A 64 -2.84 12.96 0.53
C TRP A 64 -2.20 12.44 -0.76
N ARG A 65 -2.28 13.17 -1.88
CA ARG A 65 -1.70 12.75 -3.17
C ARG A 65 -0.20 12.45 -3.13
N ALA A 66 0.55 13.08 -2.21
CA ALA A 66 1.99 12.81 -2.09
C ALA A 66 2.28 11.37 -1.64
N LEU A 67 1.33 10.68 -0.99
CA LEU A 67 1.47 9.24 -0.68
C LEU A 67 1.61 8.39 -1.95
N LEU A 68 1.04 8.82 -3.07
CA LEU A 68 1.15 8.14 -4.37
C LEU A 68 2.55 8.28 -5.02
N THR A 69 3.46 9.03 -4.38
CA THR A 69 4.87 9.10 -4.78
C THR A 69 5.77 8.20 -3.93
N CYS A 70 5.25 7.62 -2.86
CA CYS A 70 5.94 6.63 -2.05
C CYS A 70 5.63 5.22 -2.55
N ARG A 71 6.61 4.32 -2.44
CA ARG A 71 6.44 2.89 -2.75
C ARG A 71 6.67 2.05 -1.51
N ALA A 72 5.72 1.19 -1.19
CA ALA A 72 5.83 0.21 -0.14
C ALA A 72 6.08 -1.19 -0.71
N SER A 73 6.96 -1.95 -0.07
CA SER A 73 7.25 -3.35 -0.36
C SER A 73 7.38 -4.13 0.95
N VAL A 74 7.27 -5.46 0.89
CA VAL A 74 7.55 -6.33 2.02
C VAL A 74 8.89 -7.00 1.81
N ASP A 75 9.84 -6.75 2.71
CA ASP A 75 11.16 -7.40 2.72
C ASP A 75 11.36 -8.11 4.07
N ALA A 76 11.69 -9.40 4.03
CA ALA A 76 11.83 -10.25 5.22
C ALA A 76 10.69 -10.14 6.25
N GLY A 77 9.45 -9.89 5.80
CA GLY A 77 8.26 -9.73 6.65
C GLY A 77 8.05 -8.32 7.24
N CYS A 78 8.97 -7.40 6.96
CA CYS A 78 8.89 -6.00 7.33
C CYS A 78 8.42 -5.15 6.15
N VAL A 79 7.62 -4.11 6.42
CA VAL A 79 7.24 -3.14 5.39
C VAL A 79 8.35 -2.11 5.26
N THR A 80 8.83 -1.87 4.05
CA THR A 80 9.80 -0.81 3.74
C THR A 80 9.14 0.21 2.81
N ILE A 81 9.32 1.49 3.11
CA ILE A 81 8.74 2.61 2.36
C ILE A 81 9.87 3.37 1.68
N ARG A 82 9.90 3.32 0.35
CA ARG A 82 10.77 4.14 -0.50
C ARG A 82 10.09 5.48 -0.80
N MET A 83 10.75 6.55 -0.39
CA MET A 83 10.34 7.94 -0.53
C MET A 83 10.71 8.49 -1.92
N PRO A 84 10.19 9.68 -2.30
CA PRO A 84 10.45 10.27 -3.61
C PRO A 84 11.91 10.67 -3.85
N ASP A 85 12.64 10.97 -2.77
CA ASP A 85 14.09 11.21 -2.77
C ASP A 85 14.93 9.93 -2.97
N GLY A 86 14.26 8.77 -3.00
CA GLY A 86 14.88 7.47 -3.21
C GLY A 86 15.32 6.76 -1.92
N VAL A 87 15.25 7.43 -0.76
CA VAL A 87 15.57 6.84 0.54
C VAL A 87 14.49 5.83 0.91
N ALA A 88 14.90 4.67 1.41
CA ALA A 88 14.01 3.62 1.88
C ALA A 88 14.13 3.49 3.41
N VAL A 89 12.99 3.50 4.09
CA VAL A 89 12.93 3.42 5.56
C VAL A 89 11.97 2.30 5.95
N THR A 90 12.36 1.49 6.92
CA THR A 90 11.52 0.40 7.44
C THR A 90 10.45 0.94 8.37
N ALA A 91 9.23 0.42 8.26
CA ALA A 91 8.11 0.74 9.14
C ALA A 91 8.46 0.46 10.61
N GLY A 92 8.15 1.42 11.48
CA GLY A 92 8.48 1.37 12.91
C GLY A 92 9.83 2.00 13.28
N ALA A 93 10.62 2.47 12.32
CA ALA A 93 11.77 3.34 12.62
C ALA A 93 11.29 4.75 12.97
N ASP A 94 11.84 5.34 14.05
CA ASP A 94 11.46 6.68 14.54
C ASP A 94 11.54 7.77 13.46
N GLU A 95 12.49 7.64 12.51
CA GLU A 95 12.67 8.62 11.43
C GLU A 95 11.57 8.59 10.36
N LEU A 96 10.79 7.50 10.27
CA LEU A 96 9.78 7.35 9.23
C LEU A 96 8.65 8.36 9.38
N ASP A 97 8.12 8.50 10.59
CA ASP A 97 6.98 9.38 10.90
C ASP A 97 7.36 10.84 10.63
N ALA A 98 8.58 11.23 11.00
CA ALA A 98 9.11 12.56 10.74
C ALA A 98 9.22 12.83 9.22
N ARG A 99 9.75 11.89 8.44
CA ARG A 99 9.90 12.02 6.98
C ARG A 99 8.55 12.05 6.26
N LEU A 100 7.60 11.21 6.68
CA LEU A 100 6.25 11.21 6.12
C LEU A 100 5.52 12.50 6.49
N SER A 101 5.69 12.99 7.72
CA SER A 101 5.10 14.25 8.16
C SER A 101 5.64 15.45 7.39
N GLU A 102 6.95 15.47 7.13
CA GLU A 102 7.60 16.48 6.29
C GLU A 102 7.07 16.43 4.85
N LEU A 103 7.06 15.25 4.22
CA LEU A 103 6.56 15.08 2.85
C LEU A 103 5.11 15.56 2.69
N LEU A 104 4.28 15.32 3.70
CA LEU A 104 2.86 15.67 3.69
C LEU A 104 2.59 17.09 4.18
N ALA A 105 3.61 17.78 4.71
CA ALA A 105 3.51 19.05 5.42
C ALA A 105 2.47 19.02 6.56
N ARG A 106 2.32 17.87 7.22
CA ARG A 106 1.27 17.57 8.21
C ARG A 106 1.71 16.41 9.11
N GLN A 107 1.40 16.48 10.40
CA GLN A 107 1.73 15.39 11.34
C GLN A 107 0.93 14.11 11.05
N VAL A 108 1.67 13.01 10.92
CA VAL A 108 1.17 11.66 10.70
C VAL A 108 2.02 10.65 11.46
N ILE A 109 1.37 9.54 11.80
CA ILE A 109 1.97 8.30 12.33
C ILE A 109 1.48 7.11 11.50
#